data_AF-A0A426UHH6-F1
#
_entry.id   AF-A0A426UHH6-F1
#
_cell.length_a   1.000
_cell.length_b   1.000
_cell.length_c   1.000
_cell.angle_alpha   90.00
_cell.angle_beta   90.00
_cell.angle_gamma   90.00
#
_symmetry.space_group_name_H-M   'P 1'
#
loop_
_entity.id
_entity.type
_entity.pdbx_description
1 polymer ?
#
loop_
_entity_poly.entity_id
_entity_poly.type
_entity_poly.pdbx_seq_one_letter_code
_entity_poly.pdbx_strand_id
1 'polypeptide(L)' 'MTKLPVGSYVVDTRTGRSGVVMGHEGPYVQLRPYGGGREWDAAPEAVREATPAEWPAGESRP' A
#
# COMPACT_ATOMS: atom_id res chain seq x y z
N MET A 1 -4.96 15.89 3.93
CA MET A 1 -4.95 14.41 3.87
C MET A 1 -3.49 13.99 3.94
N THR A 2 -3.04 13.35 5.02
CA THR A 2 -1.63 12.95 5.15
C THR A 2 -1.37 11.83 4.17
N LYS A 3 -0.44 12.07 3.25
CA LYS A 3 -0.07 11.13 2.20
C LYS A 3 0.84 10.06 2.81
N LEU A 4 0.45 8.79 2.72
CA LEU A 4 1.21 7.68 3.30
C LEU A 4 2.62 7.62 2.66
N PRO A 5 3.70 7.52 3.46
CA PRO A 5 5.06 7.53 2.94
C PRO A 5 5.37 6.26 2.14
N VAL A 6 6.34 6.36 1.23
CA VAL A 6 6.91 5.18 0.52
C VAL A 6 7.44 4.18 1.54
N GLY A 7 7.21 2.89 1.28
CA GLY A 7 7.50 1.80 2.22
C GLY A 7 6.37 1.51 3.21
N SER A 8 5.31 2.35 3.26
CA SER A 8 4.15 2.05 4.10
C SER A 8 3.39 0.86 3.57
N TYR A 9 2.95 0.01 4.48
CA TYR A 9 2.10 -1.13 4.18
C TYR A 9 0.65 -0.70 4.29
N VAL A 10 -0.11 -1.00 3.25
CA VAL A 10 -1.43 -0.43 3.06
C VAL A 10 -2.42 -1.46 2.53
N VAL A 11 -3.69 -1.14 2.71
CA VAL A 11 -4.81 -1.86 2.10
C VAL A 11 -5.55 -0.91 1.17
N ASP A 12 -5.71 -1.31 -0.09
CA ASP A 12 -6.65 -0.70 -1.02
C ASP A 12 -8.06 -1.18 -0.66
N THR A 13 -8.85 -0.30 -0.05
CA THR A 13 -10.19 -0.61 0.45
C THR A 13 -11.20 -0.84 -0.67
N ARG A 14 -10.92 -0.40 -1.90
CA ARG A 14 -11.78 -0.64 -3.06
C ARG A 14 -11.69 -2.09 -3.54
N THR A 15 -10.50 -2.68 -3.46
CA THR A 15 -10.22 -4.02 -4.01
C THR A 15 -9.95 -5.07 -2.94
N GLY A 16 -9.75 -4.66 -1.69
CA GLY A 16 -9.33 -5.52 -0.57
C GLY A 16 -7.87 -6.00 -0.69
N ARG A 17 -7.10 -5.47 -1.64
CA ARG A 17 -5.71 -5.89 -1.88
C ARG A 17 -4.77 -5.17 -0.91
N SER A 18 -3.81 -5.90 -0.37
CA SER A 18 -2.74 -5.35 0.45
C SER A 18 -1.45 -5.18 -0.37
N GLY A 19 -0.71 -4.13 -0.07
CA GLY A 19 0.52 -3.78 -0.79
C GLY A 19 1.38 -2.78 -0.05
N VAL A 20 2.51 -2.42 -0.65
CA VAL A 20 3.43 -1.40 -0.13
C VAL A 20 3.43 -0.19 -1.05
N VAL A 21 3.46 1.00 -0.47
CA VAL A 21 3.57 2.27 -1.20
C VAL A 21 4.94 2.32 -1.88
N MET A 22 4.95 2.38 -3.20
CA MET A 22 6.16 2.52 -4.01
C MET A 22 6.46 3.97 -4.36
N GLY A 23 5.41 4.78 -4.46
CA GLY A 23 5.51 6.15 -4.89
C GLY A 23 4.15 6.77 -5.04
N HIS A 24 4.14 7.96 -5.61
CA HIS A 24 2.92 8.70 -5.87
C HIS A 24 3.01 9.32 -7.24
N GLU A 25 2.08 8.98 -8.11
CA GLU A 25 2.04 9.41 -9.50
C GLU A 25 0.77 10.24 -9.72
N GLY A 26 0.95 11.52 -10.02
CA GLY A 26 -0.17 12.45 -10.17
C GLY A 26 -1.11 12.41 -8.95
N PRO A 27 -2.42 12.15 -9.14
CA PRO A 27 -3.39 12.06 -8.05
C PRO A 27 -3.39 10.71 -7.33
N TYR A 28 -2.62 9.72 -7.79
CA TYR A 28 -2.66 8.34 -7.29
C TYR A 28 -1.44 7.95 -6.45
N VAL A 29 -1.64 6.93 -5.63
CA VAL A 29 -0.58 6.21 -4.92
C VAL A 29 -0.27 4.95 -5.70
N GLN A 30 1.00 4.74 -6.03
CA GLN A 30 1.45 3.53 -6.70
C GLN A 30 1.78 2.46 -5.65
N LEU A 31 1.17 1.29 -5.79
CA LEU A 31 1.28 0.17 -4.86
C LEU A 31 1.86 -1.05 -5.55
N ARG A 32 2.57 -1.89 -4.80
CA ARG A 32 2.96 -3.23 -5.25
C ARG A 32 2.59 -4.31 -4.24
N PRO A 33 2.35 -5.56 -4.67
CA PRO A 33 2.09 -6.66 -3.74
C PRO A 33 3.35 -7.02 -2.94
N TYR A 34 3.19 -7.55 -1.73
CA TYR A 34 4.33 -7.89 -0.86
C TYR A 34 5.26 -8.97 -1.43
N GLY A 35 4.71 -9.99 -2.09
CA GLY A 35 5.47 -11.07 -2.72
C GLY A 35 5.95 -10.76 -4.13
N GLY A 36 5.85 -9.51 -4.58
CA GLY A 36 6.02 -9.15 -5.98
C GLY A 36 4.77 -9.42 -6.82
N GLY A 37 4.80 -8.98 -8.08
CA GLY A 37 3.65 -9.00 -8.98
C GLY A 37 3.40 -7.64 -9.61
N ARG A 38 2.25 -7.49 -10.27
CA ARG A 38 1.94 -6.27 -11.02
C ARG A 38 1.60 -5.12 -10.06
N GLU A 39 2.30 -4.02 -10.23
CA GLU A 39 2.01 -2.74 -9.56
C GLU A 39 0.63 -2.22 -9.98
N TRP A 40 0.00 -1.43 -9.12
CA TRP A 40 -1.28 -0.79 -9.42
C TRP A 40 -1.41 0.56 -8.74
N ASP A 41 -2.22 1.43 -9.36
CA ASP A 41 -2.53 2.74 -8.85
C ASP A 41 -3.82 2.72 -8.02
N ALA A 42 -3.79 3.40 -6.88
CA ALA A 42 -4.94 3.54 -5.98
C ALA A 42 -5.17 5.01 -5.60
N ALA A 43 -6.44 5.39 -5.47
CA ALA A 43 -6.80 6.72 -4.99
C ALA A 43 -6.36 6.87 -3.52
N PRO A 44 -5.74 7.99 -3.10
CA PRO A 44 -5.28 8.18 -1.72
C PRO A 44 -6.38 8.00 -0.66
N GLU A 45 -7.63 8.30 -1.00
CA GLU A 45 -8.80 8.11 -0.14
C GLU A 45 -9.24 6.64 -0.01
N ALA A 46 -8.88 5.79 -0.98
CA ALA A 46 -9.13 4.36 -0.97
C ALA A 46 -7.95 3.57 -0.38
N VAL A 47 -6.92 4.25 0.13
CA VAL A 47 -5.74 3.62 0.73
C VAL A 47 -5.70 3.95 2.21
N ARG A 48 -5.58 2.92 3.04
CA ARG A 48 -5.29 3.07 4.48
C ARG A 48 -4.04 2.32 4.87
N GLU A 49 -3.45 2.69 6.00
CA GLU A 49 -2.39 1.88 6.62
C GLU A 49 -2.94 0.48 6.97
N ALA A 50 -2.15 -0.55 6.67
CA ALA A 50 -2.43 -1.92 7.03
C ALA A 50 -2.30 -2.08 8.54
N THR A 51 -3.18 -2.85 9.17
CA THR A 51 -2.99 -3.24 10.57
C THR A 51 -1.83 -4.24 10.67
N PRO A 52 -1.21 -4.40 11.86
CA PRO A 52 -0.15 -5.40 12.05
C PRO A 52 -0.57 -6.84 11.69
N ALA A 53 -1.86 -7.16 11.77
CA ALA A 53 -2.41 -8.46 11.38
C ALA A 53 -2.52 -8.65 9.85
N GLU A 54 -2.54 -7.56 9.09
CA GLU A 54 -2.61 -7.55 7.62
C GLU A 54 -1.24 -7.42 6.97
N TRP A 55 -0.21 -7.37 7.80
CA TRP A 55 1.17 -7.29 7.37
C TRP A 55 1.63 -8.61 6.75
N PRO A 56 2.56 -8.60 5.79
CA PRO A 56 3.11 -9.84 5.28
C PRO A 56 3.81 -10.57 6.43
N ALA A 57 3.46 -11.84 6.60
CA ALA A 57 4.04 -12.68 7.64
C ALA A 57 5.56 -12.81 7.42
N GLY A 58 6.35 -12.29 8.36
CA GLY A 58 7.81 -12.48 8.39
C GLY A 58 8.66 -11.25 8.08
N GLU A 59 8.08 -10.09 7.71
CA GLU A 59 8.86 -8.87 7.46
C GLU A 59 8.61 -7.84 8.58
N SER A 60 9.57 -7.71 9.50
CA SER A 60 9.61 -6.60 10.46
C SER A 60 9.87 -5.29 9.71
N ARG A 61 9.27 -4.17 10.15
CA ARG A 61 9.49 -2.82 9.58
C ARG A 61 10.99 -2.59 9.28
N PRO A 62 11.38 -2.10 8.10
CA PRO A 62 12.71 -1.52 7.92
C PRO A 62 12.87 -0.27 8.81
#